data_AF-A0A949PEH8-F1
#
_entry.id   AF-A0A949PEH8-F1
#
_cell.length_a   1.000
_cell.length_b   1.000
_cell.length_c   1.000
_cell.angle_alpha   90.00
_cell.angle_beta   90.00
_cell.angle_gamma   90.00
#
_symmetry.space_group_name_H-M   'P 1'
#
loop_
_entity.id
_entity.type
_entity.pdbx_description
1 polymer ?
#
loop_
_entity_poly.entity_id
_entity_poly.type
_entity_poly.pdbx_seq_one_letter_code
_entity_poly.pdbx_strand_id
1 'polypeptide(L)'
;ESDYIEQVSHSLCSLEFKPHRKLYNWFRDEVYKHSSNEFPNIPNQTEFARLNLSYTIMSKRKLLQLVEEGIVNGWDDPRMPTISGLRRRGYTPNAIKKFIETVGVAKRENVIEVSLLEFCIREDLNKTADRVMAVLDPLKLVITNYPEDKEEWLEAENNQEDASAGFRKVPFSRELFIEKEDFKEEASNKFFRLKLGGEVRLKNAYIIKAESVVKDANGNITEVHCTYSEDTTKRVKGTLHWVSIAHAIKTEVRVYDRLFNDEAPDNHKDKGFMEFVNPNSLHVSNAFVEPSLASVEPGDNFQFQRLGYFNVDIDSTSEKLVFNKTVGLKDSWAKKKPQPQSNQQKAQPQQQSKRKAISVIQQFGKKYTNLPEEKQIKVKAEIQELANSVSYEELEPLFGTAVKKAGTRIATMITLGVLLKNGQEKNEAINDFISKALEDKNELLVTEASLH
;
A
#
# COMPACT_ATOMS: atom_id res chain seq x y z
N GLU A 1 35.75 20.69 18.34
CA GLU A 1 35.93 21.31 19.67
C GLU A 1 34.89 20.77 20.65
N SER A 2 33.59 21.01 20.44
CA SER A 2 32.51 20.49 21.32
C SER A 2 32.61 18.99 21.59
N ASP A 3 32.69 18.15 20.54
CA ASP A 3 32.83 16.68 20.70
C ASP A 3 34.03 16.27 21.56
N TYR A 4 35.11 17.06 21.54
CA TYR A 4 36.30 16.81 22.34
C TYR A 4 36.07 17.25 23.80
N ILE A 5 35.51 18.44 24.04
CA ILE A 5 35.21 18.93 25.40
C ILE A 5 34.19 18.02 26.10
N GLU A 6 33.16 17.57 25.39
CA GLU A 6 32.11 16.67 25.90
C GLU A 6 32.57 15.21 26.01
N GLN A 7 33.82 14.91 25.66
CA GLN A 7 34.40 13.56 25.73
C GLN A 7 33.64 12.51 24.91
N VAL A 8 33.08 12.92 23.76
CA VAL A 8 32.37 12.06 22.82
C VAL A 8 33.32 10.98 22.30
N SER A 9 32.85 9.74 22.26
CA SER A 9 33.61 8.63 21.65
C SER A 9 33.36 8.54 20.14
N HIS A 10 32.09 8.56 19.74
CA HIS A 10 31.64 8.38 18.37
C HIS A 10 30.79 9.58 17.94
N SER A 11 31.39 10.45 17.13
CA SER A 11 30.68 11.57 16.50
C SER A 11 30.03 11.06 15.22
N LEU A 12 28.71 10.87 15.25
CA LEU A 12 27.95 10.30 14.14
C LEU A 12 27.29 11.42 13.33
N CYS A 13 27.66 11.54 12.05
CA CYS A 13 27.12 12.58 11.17
C CYS A 13 26.76 12.02 9.78
N SER A 14 26.19 12.86 8.92
CA SER A 14 25.79 12.42 7.59
C SER A 14 26.95 12.49 6.56
N LEU A 15 26.85 11.73 5.46
CA LEU A 15 27.91 11.62 4.43
C LEU A 15 28.36 12.96 3.83
N GLU A 16 27.51 13.99 3.86
CA GLU A 16 27.83 15.34 3.40
C GLU A 16 29.01 15.98 4.17
N PHE A 17 29.28 15.51 5.40
CA PHE A 17 30.39 15.99 6.22
C PHE A 17 31.67 15.17 6.06
N LYS A 18 31.67 14.14 5.21
CA LYS A 18 32.87 13.34 4.93
C LYS A 18 34.05 14.18 4.43
N PRO A 19 33.89 15.18 3.53
CA PRO A 19 35.00 16.06 3.14
C PRO A 19 35.58 16.86 4.31
N HIS A 20 34.77 17.18 5.33
CA HIS A 20 35.18 17.97 6.50
C HIS A 20 35.95 17.15 7.53
N ARG A 21 35.92 15.82 7.45
CA ARG A 21 36.62 14.93 8.42
C ARG A 21 38.10 15.27 8.57
N LYS A 22 38.79 15.60 7.47
CA LYS A 22 40.22 15.96 7.53
C LYS A 22 40.46 17.18 8.42
N LEU A 23 39.59 18.19 8.30
CA LEU A 23 39.64 19.39 9.12
C LEU A 23 39.24 19.10 10.57
N TYR A 24 38.18 18.30 10.78
CA TYR A 24 37.75 17.84 12.10
C TYR A 24 38.89 17.14 12.85
N ASN A 25 39.56 16.19 12.20
CA ASN A 25 40.69 15.47 12.78
C ASN A 25 41.85 16.41 13.08
N TRP A 26 42.18 17.34 12.17
CA TRP A 26 43.26 18.30 12.40
C TRP A 26 43.01 19.14 13.66
N PHE A 27 41.83 19.75 13.82
CA PHE A 27 41.50 20.52 15.01
C PHE A 27 41.53 19.67 16.29
N ARG A 28 40.93 18.48 16.23
CA ARG A 28 40.94 17.53 17.36
C ARG A 28 42.35 17.17 17.79
N ASP A 29 43.22 16.85 16.84
CA ASP A 29 44.61 16.42 17.11
C ASP A 29 45.46 17.56 17.65
N GLU A 30 45.25 18.80 17.19
CA GLU A 30 45.94 19.97 17.76
C GLU A 30 45.48 20.26 19.19
N VAL A 31 44.17 20.24 19.47
CA VAL A 31 43.66 20.51 20.82
C VAL A 31 44.06 19.40 21.80
N TYR A 32 44.03 18.13 21.37
CA TYR A 32 44.40 16.99 22.22
C TYR A 32 45.82 17.10 22.80
N LYS A 33 46.77 17.63 22.02
CA LYS A 33 48.16 17.83 22.50
C LYS A 33 48.24 18.72 23.74
N HIS A 34 47.32 19.67 23.90
CA HIS A 34 47.37 20.67 24.97
C HIS A 34 46.61 20.27 26.23
N SER A 35 45.66 19.34 26.13
CA SER A 35 44.72 19.04 27.21
C SER A 35 44.43 17.55 27.40
N SER A 36 45.27 16.65 26.89
CA SER A 36 45.09 15.19 26.99
C SER A 36 45.00 14.67 28.43
N ASN A 37 45.63 15.35 29.40
CA ASN A 37 45.57 14.98 30.82
C ASN A 37 44.19 15.23 31.45
N GLU A 38 43.45 16.22 30.93
CA GLU A 38 42.11 16.60 31.42
C GLU A 38 41.01 15.95 30.58
N PHE A 39 41.24 15.84 29.28
CA PHE A 39 40.31 15.37 28.27
C PHE A 39 40.93 14.21 27.47
N PRO A 40 40.93 12.98 28.01
CA PRO A 40 41.64 11.85 27.43
C PRO A 40 40.98 11.25 26.17
N ASN A 41 39.67 11.44 25.97
CA ASN A 41 38.96 10.84 24.86
C ASN A 41 39.20 11.58 23.55
N ILE A 42 39.58 10.84 22.51
CA ILE A 42 39.75 11.34 21.14
C ILE A 42 38.50 10.97 20.34
N PRO A 43 37.59 11.92 20.03
CA PRO A 43 36.37 11.60 19.30
C PRO A 43 36.66 11.14 17.87
N ASN A 44 35.94 10.13 17.41
CA ASN A 44 36.04 9.61 16.06
C ASN A 44 34.78 9.94 15.24
N GLN A 45 34.96 10.71 14.16
CA GLN A 45 33.87 11.05 13.24
C GLN A 45 33.56 9.87 12.30
N THR A 46 32.33 9.37 12.36
CA THR A 46 31.82 8.32 11.47
C THR A 46 30.59 8.81 10.73
N GLU A 47 30.63 8.77 9.40
CA GLU A 47 29.48 9.18 8.60
C GLU A 47 28.55 8.01 8.22
N PHE A 48 27.27 8.31 8.10
CA PHE A 48 26.24 7.43 7.57
C PHE A 48 25.38 8.17 6.52
N ALA A 49 24.71 7.41 5.64
CA ALA A 49 23.83 7.97 4.62
C ALA A 49 22.56 8.54 5.27
N ARG A 50 22.07 9.66 4.75
CA ARG A 50 20.80 10.24 5.21
C ARG A 50 19.63 9.34 4.84
N LEU A 51 18.59 9.41 5.67
CA LEU A 51 17.28 8.86 5.32
C LEU A 51 16.63 9.77 4.28
N ASN A 52 16.37 9.23 3.10
CA ASN A 52 15.52 9.85 2.09
C ASN A 52 14.26 9.02 1.92
N LEU A 53 13.10 9.65 1.96
CA LEU A 53 11.79 9.03 1.77
C LEU A 53 11.25 9.34 0.37
N SER A 54 10.68 8.35 -0.30
CA SER A 54 9.97 8.58 -1.56
C SER A 54 8.73 9.46 -1.35
N TYR A 55 8.31 10.17 -2.41
CA TYR A 55 7.15 11.07 -2.42
C TYR A 55 7.19 12.19 -1.37
N THR A 56 8.39 12.54 -0.92
CA THR A 56 8.66 13.42 0.21
C THR A 56 9.86 14.31 -0.09
N ILE A 57 9.96 15.45 0.59
CA ILE A 57 11.12 16.34 0.53
C ILE A 57 11.68 16.54 1.94
N MET A 58 12.99 16.37 2.11
CA MET A 58 13.65 16.50 3.41
C MET A 58 14.35 17.85 3.61
N SER A 59 14.48 18.66 2.55
CA SER A 59 15.19 19.94 2.61
C SER A 59 14.41 20.99 3.41
N LYS A 60 14.99 21.48 4.51
CA LYS A 60 14.40 22.54 5.36
C LYS A 60 13.96 23.77 4.56
N ARG A 61 14.77 24.22 3.59
CA ARG A 61 14.45 25.38 2.74
C ARG A 61 13.18 25.16 1.91
N LYS A 62 13.02 23.96 1.34
CA LYS A 62 11.84 23.60 0.53
C LYS A 62 10.61 23.38 1.39
N LEU A 63 10.78 22.76 2.57
CA LEU A 63 9.71 22.62 3.55
C LEU A 63 9.21 23.98 4.05
N LEU A 64 10.11 24.94 4.29
CA LEU A 64 9.74 26.32 4.62
C LEU A 64 8.91 26.96 3.51
N GLN A 65 9.32 26.78 2.25
CA GLN A 65 8.58 27.30 1.10
C GLN A 65 7.14 26.76 1.02
N LEU A 66 6.91 25.48 1.33
CA LEU A 66 5.55 24.90 1.40
C LEU A 66 4.68 25.58 2.46
N VAL A 67 5.28 25.98 3.58
CA VAL A 67 4.59 26.68 4.67
C VAL A 67 4.32 28.13 4.30
N GLU A 68 5.33 28.85 3.79
CA GLU A 68 5.21 30.27 3.40
C GLU A 68 4.23 30.49 2.25
N GLU A 69 4.16 29.56 1.29
CA GLU A 69 3.22 29.62 0.16
C GLU A 69 1.83 29.03 0.49
N GLY A 70 1.60 28.58 1.74
CA GLY A 70 0.29 28.09 2.18
C GLY A 70 -0.15 26.76 1.55
N ILE A 71 0.79 25.98 1.01
CA ILE A 71 0.51 24.62 0.50
C ILE A 71 0.13 23.67 1.65
N VAL A 72 0.74 23.90 2.82
CA VAL A 72 0.46 23.21 4.09
C VAL A 72 0.11 24.20 5.19
N ASN A 73 -0.62 23.75 6.20
CA ASN A 73 -1.13 24.61 7.28
C ASN A 73 -0.05 25.01 8.31
N GLY A 74 1.15 24.42 8.23
CA GLY A 74 2.23 24.67 9.17
C GLY A 74 3.28 23.56 9.20
N TRP A 75 4.24 23.68 10.11
CA TRP A 75 5.28 22.67 10.31
C TRP A 75 4.77 21.36 10.91
N ASP A 76 3.61 21.38 11.56
CA ASP A 76 2.92 20.23 12.13
C ASP A 76 1.79 19.72 11.23
N ASP A 77 1.66 20.22 9.99
CA ASP A 77 0.66 19.70 9.05
C ASP A 77 0.85 18.17 8.87
N PRO A 78 -0.23 17.36 8.95
CA PRO A 78 -0.13 15.90 8.88
C PRO A 78 0.37 15.32 7.54
N ARG A 79 0.63 16.16 6.53
CA ARG A 79 1.30 15.80 5.26
C ARG A 79 2.81 16.06 5.29
N MET A 80 3.30 16.80 6.28
CA MET A 80 4.71 17.16 6.41
C MET A 80 5.52 16.00 6.98
N PRO A 81 6.76 15.78 6.52
CA PRO A 81 7.63 14.71 7.02
C PRO A 81 8.34 15.07 8.33
N THR A 82 7.85 16.09 9.03
CA THR A 82 8.37 16.54 10.31
C THR A 82 7.89 15.59 11.42
N ILE A 83 8.64 15.49 12.51
CA ILE A 83 8.19 14.68 13.66
C ILE A 83 6.88 15.22 14.24
N SER A 84 6.69 16.54 14.25
CA SER A 84 5.43 17.18 14.64
C SER A 84 4.27 16.81 13.71
N GLY A 85 4.49 16.82 12.39
CA GLY A 85 3.49 16.44 11.39
C GLY A 85 3.10 14.97 11.50
N LEU A 86 4.09 14.08 11.60
CA LEU A 86 3.87 12.64 11.83
C LEU A 86 3.11 12.39 13.14
N ARG A 87 3.47 13.08 14.23
CA ARG A 87 2.76 12.95 15.51
C ARG A 87 1.30 13.42 15.40
N ARG A 88 1.04 14.58 14.79
CA ARG A 88 -0.33 15.09 14.57
C ARG A 88 -1.14 14.19 13.64
N ARG A 89 -0.46 13.52 12.71
CA ARG A 89 -1.02 12.49 11.84
C ARG A 89 -1.36 11.17 12.55
N GLY A 90 -0.98 11.00 13.82
CA GLY A 90 -1.24 9.78 14.58
C GLY A 90 -0.15 8.71 14.42
N TYR A 91 1.04 9.05 13.94
CA TYR A 91 2.17 8.12 14.02
C TYR A 91 2.66 7.99 15.46
N THR A 92 2.82 6.74 15.89
CA THR A 92 3.33 6.42 17.22
C THR A 92 4.87 6.47 17.26
N PRO A 93 5.46 6.77 18.42
CA PRO A 93 6.92 6.66 18.60
C PRO A 93 7.45 5.25 18.29
N ASN A 94 6.68 4.21 18.61
CA ASN A 94 7.06 2.81 18.38
C ASN A 94 7.12 2.48 16.88
N ALA A 95 6.15 2.94 16.10
CA ALA A 95 6.15 2.76 14.65
C ALA A 95 7.36 3.44 14.00
N ILE A 96 7.71 4.66 14.42
CA ILE A 96 8.88 5.39 13.89
C ILE A 96 10.19 4.67 14.26
N LYS A 97 10.35 4.25 15.52
CA LYS A 97 11.52 3.47 15.94
C LYS A 97 11.64 2.18 15.14
N LYS A 98 10.54 1.45 14.98
CA LYS A 98 10.50 0.21 14.21
C LYS A 98 10.86 0.43 12.74
N PHE A 99 10.41 1.53 12.16
CA PHE A 99 10.77 1.95 10.81
C PHE A 99 12.28 2.17 10.68
N ILE A 100 12.89 2.94 11.59
CA ILE A 100 14.34 3.21 11.59
C ILE A 100 15.14 1.91 11.78
N GLU A 101 14.73 1.02 12.68
CA GLU A 101 15.34 -0.30 12.86
C GLU A 101 15.29 -1.16 11.59
N THR A 102 14.17 -1.11 10.87
CA THR A 102 13.94 -1.91 9.67
C THR A 102 14.75 -1.39 8.48
N VAL A 103 14.89 -0.07 8.35
CA VAL A 103 15.72 0.56 7.32
C VAL A 103 17.20 0.28 7.56
N GLY A 104 17.63 0.31 8.82
CA GLY A 104 19.03 0.14 9.21
C GLY A 104 19.89 1.36 8.88
N VAL A 105 21.19 1.26 9.18
CA VAL A 105 22.17 2.34 8.95
C VAL A 105 23.21 1.84 7.95
N ALA A 106 23.39 2.58 6.85
CA ALA A 106 24.34 2.24 5.80
C ALA A 106 25.16 3.48 5.37
N LYS A 107 26.27 3.26 4.66
CA LYS A 107 27.09 4.32 4.05
C LYS A 107 26.76 4.60 2.58
N ARG A 108 25.72 3.96 2.04
CA ARG A 108 25.25 4.18 0.68
C ARG A 108 23.92 4.93 0.73
N GLU A 109 23.75 5.92 -0.13
CA GLU A 109 22.48 6.60 -0.26
C GLU A 109 21.42 5.64 -0.78
N ASN A 110 20.23 5.72 -0.21
CA ASN A 110 19.08 4.93 -0.61
C ASN A 110 17.80 5.76 -0.41
N VAL A 111 16.85 5.61 -1.32
CA VAL A 111 15.50 6.16 -1.16
C VAL A 111 14.62 5.05 -0.60
N ILE A 112 14.06 5.30 0.56
CA ILE A 112 13.17 4.36 1.26
C ILE A 112 11.74 4.66 0.86
N GLU A 113 11.00 3.62 0.53
CA GLU A 113 9.60 3.75 0.15
C GLU A 113 8.74 4.17 1.34
N VAL A 114 7.91 5.20 1.16
CA VAL A 114 6.96 5.66 2.18
C VAL A 114 5.99 4.55 2.62
N SER A 115 5.73 3.55 1.77
CA SER A 115 4.91 2.40 2.11
C SER A 115 5.50 1.56 3.25
N LEU A 116 6.82 1.56 3.45
CA LEU A 116 7.44 0.89 4.60
C LEU A 116 7.12 1.62 5.91
N LEU A 117 7.12 2.95 5.89
CA LEU A 117 6.71 3.77 7.04
C LEU A 117 5.22 3.55 7.37
N GLU A 118 4.36 3.54 6.35
CA GLU A 118 2.93 3.21 6.48
C GLU A 118 2.70 1.77 6.98
N PHE A 119 3.57 0.82 6.61
CA PHE A 119 3.53 -0.55 7.11
C PHE A 119 3.83 -0.59 8.61
N CYS A 120 4.90 0.07 9.07
CA CYS A 120 5.27 0.07 10.49
C CYS A 120 4.17 0.63 11.39
N ILE A 121 3.51 1.73 10.99
CA ILE A 121 2.39 2.29 11.77
C ILE A 121 1.15 1.40 11.75
N ARG A 122 0.87 0.73 10.62
CA ARG A 122 -0.24 -0.21 10.52
C ARG A 122 -0.07 -1.41 11.44
N GLU A 123 1.13 -1.96 11.52
CA GLU A 123 1.44 -3.10 12.40
C GLU A 123 1.35 -2.73 13.88
N ASP A 124 1.76 -1.52 14.24
CA ASP A 124 1.66 -1.02 15.62
C ASP A 124 0.20 -0.80 16.00
N LEU A 125 -0.55 -0.03 15.21
CA LEU A 125 -1.96 0.28 15.50
C LEU A 125 -2.90 -0.92 15.36
N ASN A 126 -2.57 -1.94 14.56
CA ASN A 126 -3.37 -3.16 14.50
C ASN A 126 -3.43 -3.88 15.86
N LYS A 127 -2.39 -3.72 16.68
CA LYS A 127 -2.28 -4.36 18.00
C LYS A 127 -2.85 -3.49 19.11
N THR A 128 -2.77 -2.16 18.96
CA THR A 128 -3.04 -1.21 20.06
C THR A 128 -4.31 -0.40 19.91
N ALA A 129 -4.86 -0.25 18.70
CA ALA A 129 -6.00 0.64 18.47
C ALA A 129 -7.35 -0.10 18.57
N ASP A 130 -8.28 0.48 19.32
CA ASP A 130 -9.64 -0.02 19.43
C ASP A 130 -10.42 0.14 18.12
N ARG A 131 -11.27 -0.84 17.83
CA ARG A 131 -12.01 -0.93 16.57
C ARG A 131 -13.43 -0.39 16.70
N VAL A 132 -13.65 0.82 16.24
CA VAL A 132 -14.91 1.56 16.33
C VAL A 132 -15.60 1.71 14.97
N MET A 133 -16.89 2.02 14.98
CA MET A 133 -17.67 2.26 13.75
C MET A 133 -17.76 3.74 13.41
N ALA A 134 -17.51 4.05 12.15
CA ALA A 134 -17.61 5.39 11.59
C ALA A 134 -18.08 5.30 10.15
N VAL A 135 -18.90 6.24 9.71
CA VAL A 135 -19.38 6.35 8.33
C VAL A 135 -18.94 7.68 7.75
N LEU A 136 -18.10 7.63 6.71
CA LEU A 136 -17.45 8.81 6.10
C LEU A 136 -18.26 9.41 4.95
N ASP A 137 -18.97 8.59 4.19
CA ASP A 137 -19.90 9.02 3.13
C ASP A 137 -21.29 8.41 3.40
N PRO A 138 -22.14 9.08 4.22
CA PRO A 138 -23.34 8.48 4.79
C PRO A 138 -24.46 8.29 3.78
N LEU A 139 -25.04 7.09 3.79
CA LEU A 139 -26.31 6.75 3.15
C LEU A 139 -27.29 6.27 4.23
N LYS A 140 -28.49 6.87 4.25
CA LYS A 140 -29.53 6.51 5.21
C LYS A 140 -30.11 5.14 4.87
N LEU A 141 -30.24 4.31 5.90
CA LEU A 141 -30.81 2.97 5.84
C LEU A 141 -31.93 2.87 6.88
N VAL A 142 -33.10 2.40 6.45
CA VAL A 142 -34.30 2.27 7.31
C VAL A 142 -34.73 0.81 7.36
N ILE A 143 -34.78 0.23 8.56
CA ILE A 143 -35.22 -1.15 8.76
C ILE A 143 -36.73 -1.18 9.01
N THR A 144 -37.50 -1.47 7.97
CA THR A 144 -38.96 -1.28 7.95
C THR A 144 -39.72 -2.17 8.93
N ASN A 145 -39.21 -3.36 9.23
CA ASN A 145 -39.79 -4.30 10.20
C ASN A 145 -39.20 -4.18 11.62
N TYR A 146 -38.37 -3.18 11.90
CA TYR A 146 -37.91 -2.85 13.26
C TYR A 146 -38.82 -1.76 13.86
N PRO A 147 -39.32 -1.91 15.11
CA PRO A 147 -40.18 -0.91 15.74
C PRO A 147 -39.51 0.46 15.87
N GLU A 148 -40.26 1.55 15.67
CA GLU A 148 -39.73 2.92 15.69
C GLU A 148 -39.16 3.33 17.06
N ASP A 149 -39.83 2.97 18.15
CA ASP A 149 -39.43 3.33 19.52
C ASP A 149 -38.51 2.28 20.19
N LYS A 150 -38.09 1.25 19.46
CA LYS A 150 -37.19 0.23 20.00
C LYS A 150 -35.74 0.66 19.82
N GLU A 151 -34.98 0.54 20.90
CA GLU A 151 -33.53 0.73 20.93
C GLU A 151 -32.88 -0.46 21.63
N GLU A 152 -31.74 -0.89 21.11
CA GLU A 152 -31.00 -2.03 21.66
C GLU A 152 -29.52 -1.71 21.74
N TRP A 153 -28.87 -2.11 22.84
CA TRP A 153 -27.45 -1.90 23.06
C TRP A 153 -26.69 -3.20 22.85
N LEU A 154 -26.06 -3.33 21.68
CA LEU A 154 -25.33 -4.52 21.27
C LEU A 154 -23.89 -4.48 21.79
N GLU A 155 -23.35 -5.62 22.19
CA GLU A 155 -21.94 -5.70 22.61
C GLU A 155 -21.00 -5.85 21.43
N ALA A 156 -19.93 -5.06 21.44
CA ALA A 156 -18.86 -5.06 20.45
C ALA A 156 -17.51 -5.18 21.16
N GLU A 157 -16.72 -6.16 20.77
CA GLU A 157 -15.32 -6.27 21.19
C GLU A 157 -14.50 -5.07 20.69
N ASN A 158 -13.68 -4.50 21.57
CA ASN A 158 -12.85 -3.35 21.23
C ASN A 158 -11.67 -3.74 20.34
N ASN A 159 -10.89 -4.74 20.73
CA ASN A 159 -9.72 -5.16 19.95
C ASN A 159 -9.51 -6.68 20.03
N GLN A 160 -9.47 -7.34 18.87
CA GLN A 160 -9.27 -8.80 18.78
C GLN A 160 -7.84 -9.24 19.06
N GLU A 161 -6.88 -8.31 18.91
CA GLU A 161 -5.46 -8.58 19.18
C GLU A 161 -5.12 -8.36 20.66
N ASP A 162 -6.05 -7.80 21.45
CA ASP A 162 -5.88 -7.53 22.88
C ASP A 162 -7.10 -7.96 23.69
N ALA A 163 -6.99 -9.13 24.32
CA ALA A 163 -8.03 -9.68 25.17
C ALA A 163 -8.35 -8.79 26.40
N SER A 164 -7.48 -7.85 26.76
CA SER A 164 -7.69 -6.91 27.87
C SER A 164 -8.45 -5.63 27.46
N ALA A 165 -8.62 -5.38 26.16
CA ALA A 165 -9.32 -4.19 25.64
C ALA A 165 -10.83 -4.19 25.93
N GLY A 166 -11.39 -5.35 26.30
CA GLY A 166 -12.78 -5.48 26.73
C GLY A 166 -13.80 -5.25 25.62
N PHE A 167 -15.00 -4.85 26.04
CA PHE A 167 -16.17 -4.66 25.19
C PHE A 167 -16.77 -3.28 25.41
N ARG A 168 -17.45 -2.78 24.38
CA ARG A 168 -18.27 -1.58 24.44
C ARG A 168 -19.68 -1.88 23.95
N LYS A 169 -20.61 -1.01 24.30
CA LYS A 169 -21.99 -1.08 23.82
C LYS A 169 -22.17 -0.16 22.62
N VAL A 170 -22.90 -0.64 21.62
CA VAL A 170 -23.24 0.09 20.40
C VAL A 170 -24.76 0.13 20.26
N PRO A 171 -25.38 1.32 20.16
CA PRO A 171 -26.83 1.41 20.02
C PRO A 171 -27.26 1.01 18.61
N PHE A 172 -28.29 0.19 18.53
CA PHE A 172 -28.98 -0.25 17.33
C PHE A 172 -30.40 0.30 17.35
N SER A 173 -30.82 0.84 16.21
CA SER A 173 -32.13 1.47 16.02
C SER A 173 -32.67 1.18 14.63
N ARG A 174 -33.93 1.56 14.39
CA ARG A 174 -34.58 1.46 13.08
C ARG A 174 -33.82 2.17 11.95
N GLU A 175 -33.31 3.37 12.23
CA GLU A 175 -32.62 4.20 11.25
C GLU A 175 -31.11 4.19 11.49
N LEU A 176 -30.34 3.83 10.46
CA LEU A 176 -28.88 3.68 10.50
C LEU A 176 -28.23 4.44 9.34
N PHE A 177 -26.97 4.84 9.50
CA PHE A 177 -26.09 5.20 8.39
C PHE A 177 -25.19 4.03 8.03
N ILE A 178 -24.97 3.85 6.73
CA ILE A 178 -23.94 2.98 6.14
C ILE A 178 -23.10 3.80 5.15
N GLU A 179 -21.96 3.27 4.70
CA GLU A 179 -21.23 3.91 3.59
C GLU A 179 -22.06 3.84 2.30
N LYS A 180 -22.11 4.95 1.58
CA LYS A 180 -22.75 5.04 0.26
C LYS A 180 -22.16 4.04 -0.73
N GLU A 181 -20.85 3.78 -0.65
CA GLU A 181 -20.18 2.80 -1.49
C GLU A 181 -20.51 1.33 -1.16
N ASP A 182 -21.16 1.08 -0.02
CA ASP A 182 -21.62 -0.25 0.39
C ASP A 182 -22.98 -0.64 -0.18
N PHE A 183 -23.65 0.26 -0.90
CA PHE A 183 -24.90 -0.02 -1.58
C PHE A 183 -24.82 0.18 -3.09
N LYS A 184 -25.41 -0.73 -3.86
CA LYS A 184 -25.64 -0.58 -5.31
C LYS A 184 -26.96 -1.24 -5.70
N GLU A 185 -27.76 -0.59 -6.53
CA GLU A 185 -29.00 -1.20 -7.07
C GLU A 185 -28.67 -2.45 -7.89
N GLU A 186 -27.78 -2.30 -8.87
CA GLU A 186 -27.29 -3.39 -9.69
C GLU A 186 -25.79 -3.62 -9.43
N ALA A 187 -25.45 -4.85 -9.08
CA ALA A 187 -24.08 -5.21 -8.79
C ALA A 187 -23.74 -6.62 -9.30
N SER A 188 -22.50 -6.79 -9.76
CA SER A 188 -21.98 -8.08 -10.18
C SER A 188 -21.90 -9.08 -9.01
N ASN A 189 -21.79 -10.38 -9.31
CA ASN A 189 -21.61 -11.43 -8.30
C ASN A 189 -20.32 -11.30 -7.45
N LYS A 190 -19.41 -10.40 -7.82
CA LYS A 190 -18.18 -10.08 -7.07
C LYS A 190 -18.37 -8.95 -6.06
N PHE A 191 -19.55 -8.33 -6.02
CA PHE A 191 -19.90 -7.32 -5.02
C PHE A 191 -20.54 -8.01 -3.81
N PHE A 192 -19.79 -8.09 -2.72
CA PHE A 192 -20.22 -8.76 -1.49
C PHE A 192 -20.88 -7.81 -0.48
N ARG A 193 -21.18 -6.58 -0.88
CA ARG A 193 -21.88 -5.57 -0.08
C ARG A 193 -23.38 -5.59 -0.42
N LEU A 194 -24.15 -4.61 0.06
CA LEU A 194 -25.61 -4.60 -0.07
C LEU A 194 -26.03 -4.25 -1.50
N LYS A 195 -26.92 -5.06 -2.07
CA LYS A 195 -27.58 -4.76 -3.34
C LYS A 195 -29.08 -4.92 -3.23
N LEU A 196 -29.84 -4.32 -4.12
CA LEU A 196 -31.30 -4.48 -4.12
C LEU A 196 -31.68 -5.96 -4.23
N GLY A 197 -32.56 -6.42 -3.33
CA GLY A 197 -32.95 -7.83 -3.16
C GLY A 197 -31.91 -8.73 -2.49
N GLY A 198 -30.70 -8.23 -2.18
CA GLY A 198 -29.61 -8.97 -1.56
C GLY A 198 -29.56 -8.83 -0.04
N GLU A 199 -28.93 -9.81 0.62
CA GLU A 199 -28.71 -9.83 2.07
C GLU A 199 -27.25 -9.52 2.44
N VAL A 200 -27.04 -8.81 3.55
CA VAL A 200 -25.71 -8.54 4.14
C VAL A 200 -25.79 -8.53 5.66
N ARG A 201 -24.67 -8.81 6.34
CA ARG A 201 -24.59 -8.73 7.80
C ARG A 201 -24.19 -7.33 8.24
N LEU A 202 -24.85 -6.78 9.24
CA LEU A 202 -24.35 -5.62 9.98
C LEU A 202 -23.39 -6.11 11.07
N LYS A 203 -22.22 -5.49 11.19
CA LYS A 203 -21.19 -5.90 12.15
C LYS A 203 -21.77 -5.85 13.57
N ASN A 204 -21.58 -6.94 14.31
CA ASN A 204 -22.10 -7.14 15.69
C ASN A 204 -23.62 -6.98 15.83
N ALA A 205 -24.37 -7.12 14.74
CA ALA A 205 -25.82 -6.97 14.71
C ALA A 205 -26.46 -8.01 13.75
N TYR A 206 -27.62 -7.67 13.20
CA TYR A 206 -28.45 -8.58 12.41
C TYR A 206 -28.05 -8.68 10.94
N ILE A 207 -28.66 -9.64 10.25
CA ILE A 207 -28.65 -9.71 8.78
C ILE A 207 -29.80 -8.88 8.25
N ILE A 208 -29.51 -8.04 7.27
CA ILE A 208 -30.50 -7.19 6.60
C ILE A 208 -30.63 -7.56 5.13
N LYS A 209 -31.80 -7.31 4.55
CA LYS A 209 -32.11 -7.46 3.12
C LYS A 209 -32.60 -6.13 2.57
N ALA A 210 -32.02 -5.65 1.47
CA ALA A 210 -32.52 -4.44 0.81
C ALA A 210 -33.77 -4.77 -0.02
N GLU A 211 -34.87 -4.07 0.24
CA GLU A 211 -36.16 -4.29 -0.43
C GLU A 211 -36.47 -3.20 -1.44
N SER A 212 -36.21 -1.93 -1.10
CA SER A 212 -36.46 -0.80 -1.99
C SER A 212 -35.50 0.37 -1.74
N VAL A 213 -35.49 1.33 -2.64
CA VAL A 213 -34.67 2.55 -2.58
C VAL A 213 -35.53 3.77 -2.80
N VAL A 214 -35.16 4.87 -2.14
CA VAL A 214 -35.71 6.20 -2.38
C VAL A 214 -34.67 7.01 -3.14
N LYS A 215 -35.11 7.74 -4.18
CA LYS A 215 -34.26 8.56 -5.02
C LYS A 215 -34.72 10.02 -5.01
N ASP A 216 -33.77 10.93 -5.15
CA ASP A 216 -34.06 12.34 -5.40
C ASP A 216 -34.47 12.60 -6.87
N ALA A 217 -34.81 13.86 -7.18
CA ALA A 217 -35.19 14.29 -8.52
C ALA A 217 -34.09 14.10 -9.58
N ASN A 218 -32.83 13.96 -9.16
CA ASN A 218 -31.67 13.74 -10.02
C ASN A 218 -31.33 12.25 -10.17
N GLY A 219 -32.10 11.36 -9.53
CA GLY A 219 -31.88 9.91 -9.53
C GLY A 219 -30.82 9.42 -8.55
N ASN A 220 -30.33 10.27 -7.63
CA ASN A 220 -29.42 9.83 -6.58
C ASN A 220 -30.18 9.09 -5.48
N ILE A 221 -29.64 7.97 -5.01
CA ILE A 221 -30.21 7.21 -3.90
C ILE A 221 -30.00 8.01 -2.61
N THR A 222 -31.09 8.34 -1.92
CA THR A 222 -31.08 9.06 -0.65
C THR A 222 -31.29 8.12 0.53
N GLU A 223 -32.12 7.09 0.37
CA GLU A 223 -32.44 6.12 1.41
C GLU A 223 -32.57 4.71 0.86
N VAL A 224 -32.22 3.72 1.67
CA VAL A 224 -32.41 2.29 1.38
C VAL A 224 -33.32 1.69 2.43
N HIS A 225 -34.42 1.09 2.01
CA HIS A 225 -35.35 0.39 2.90
C HIS A 225 -35.00 -1.08 2.95
N CYS A 226 -34.80 -1.58 4.17
CA CYS A 226 -34.39 -2.94 4.44
C CYS A 226 -35.34 -3.65 5.38
N THR A 227 -35.33 -4.98 5.35
CA THR A 227 -35.86 -5.82 6.44
C THR A 227 -34.70 -6.46 7.18
N TYR A 228 -34.86 -6.75 8.48
CA TYR A 228 -33.89 -7.52 9.27
C TYR A 228 -34.39 -8.92 9.60
N SER A 229 -33.46 -9.81 9.87
CA SER A 229 -33.68 -11.20 10.29
C SER A 229 -32.90 -11.51 11.57
N GLU A 230 -33.57 -12.13 12.53
CA GLU A 230 -32.96 -12.63 13.79
C GLU A 230 -32.21 -13.95 13.58
N ASP A 231 -32.37 -14.59 12.42
CA ASP A 231 -31.64 -15.81 12.07
C ASP A 231 -30.14 -15.53 11.92
N THR A 232 -29.38 -15.90 12.94
CA THR A 232 -27.92 -15.78 12.99
C THR A 232 -27.19 -16.91 12.26
N THR A 233 -27.91 -18.00 11.92
CA THR A 233 -27.35 -19.19 11.26
C THR A 233 -27.11 -18.99 9.77
N LYS A 234 -27.82 -18.03 9.15
CA LYS A 234 -27.64 -17.65 7.75
C LYS A 234 -26.22 -17.16 7.48
N ARG A 235 -25.60 -17.79 6.47
CA ARG A 235 -24.30 -17.37 5.93
C ARG A 235 -24.51 -16.35 4.83
N VAL A 236 -23.98 -15.15 5.04
CA VAL A 236 -23.96 -14.07 4.05
C VAL A 236 -22.52 -13.73 3.65
N LYS A 237 -22.34 -13.18 2.45
CA LYS A 237 -21.02 -13.01 1.83
C LYS A 237 -20.23 -11.81 2.36
N GLY A 238 -20.89 -10.85 3.01
CA GLY A 238 -20.24 -9.64 3.47
C GLY A 238 -20.79 -9.12 4.79
N THR A 239 -20.01 -8.24 5.39
CA THR A 239 -20.33 -7.56 6.63
C THR A 239 -20.03 -6.07 6.49
N LEU A 240 -20.97 -5.23 6.87
CA LEU A 240 -20.87 -3.77 6.81
C LEU A 240 -20.74 -3.21 8.21
N HIS A 241 -19.98 -2.12 8.34
CA HIS A 241 -20.07 -1.24 9.51
C HIS A 241 -21.23 -0.26 9.31
N TRP A 242 -21.72 0.29 10.42
CA TRP A 242 -22.92 1.12 10.45
C TRP A 242 -22.90 1.98 11.72
N VAL A 243 -23.71 3.04 11.76
CA VAL A 243 -23.93 3.84 12.98
C VAL A 243 -25.41 4.16 13.12
N SER A 244 -25.95 4.17 14.35
CA SER A 244 -27.34 4.56 14.61
C SER A 244 -27.51 6.07 14.40
N ILE A 245 -28.51 6.49 13.62
CA ILE A 245 -28.73 7.91 13.29
C ILE A 245 -29.04 8.74 14.55
N ALA A 246 -29.87 8.22 15.45
CA ALA A 246 -30.27 8.92 16.67
C ALA A 246 -29.11 9.17 17.64
N HIS A 247 -28.07 8.35 17.58
CA HIS A 247 -26.94 8.38 18.52
C HIS A 247 -25.62 8.82 17.89
N ALA A 248 -25.58 8.96 16.57
CA ALA A 248 -24.36 9.26 15.84
C ALA A 248 -23.85 10.66 16.19
N ILE A 249 -22.55 10.76 16.45
CA ILE A 249 -21.88 12.04 16.64
C ILE A 249 -21.38 12.51 15.29
N LYS A 250 -21.81 13.71 14.88
CA LYS A 250 -21.30 14.35 13.67
C LYS A 250 -19.87 14.83 13.92
N THR A 251 -18.96 14.49 13.02
CA THR A 251 -17.54 14.80 13.15
C THR A 251 -16.95 15.25 11.82
N GLU A 252 -15.85 15.99 11.86
CA GLU A 252 -15.00 16.22 10.69
C GLU A 252 -13.99 15.07 10.57
N VAL A 253 -13.78 14.58 9.34
CA VAL A 253 -12.72 13.60 9.05
C VAL A 253 -11.84 14.14 7.94
N ARG A 254 -10.52 14.11 8.20
CA ARG A 254 -9.47 14.55 7.27
C ARG A 254 -8.73 13.33 6.75
N VAL A 255 -8.96 13.01 5.49
CA VAL A 255 -8.28 11.94 4.78
C VAL A 255 -7.17 12.56 3.96
N TYR A 256 -5.92 12.26 4.30
CA TYR A 256 -4.80 12.77 3.51
C TYR A 256 -4.19 11.67 2.63
N ASP A 257 -3.65 12.09 1.49
CA ASP A 257 -2.82 11.32 0.59
C ASP A 257 -1.38 11.87 0.61
N ARG A 258 -0.49 11.29 -0.20
CA ARG A 258 0.88 11.77 -0.37
C ARG A 258 0.89 13.23 -0.84
N LEU A 259 1.80 14.04 -0.27
CA LEU A 259 1.92 15.46 -0.60
C LEU A 259 2.42 15.68 -2.03
N PHE A 260 3.21 14.74 -2.56
CA PHE A 260 3.74 14.78 -3.92
C PHE A 260 3.26 13.57 -4.72
N ASN A 261 3.04 13.77 -6.02
CA ASN A 261 2.67 12.72 -6.97
C ASN A 261 3.88 12.04 -7.63
N ASP A 262 5.07 12.61 -7.46
CA ASP A 262 6.33 12.08 -7.98
C ASP A 262 7.13 11.39 -6.88
N GLU A 263 7.82 10.30 -7.22
CA GLU A 263 8.60 9.49 -6.26
C GLU A 263 9.81 10.26 -5.70
N ALA A 264 10.42 11.13 -6.50
CA ALA A 264 11.58 11.93 -6.13
C ALA A 264 11.41 13.36 -6.67
N PRO A 265 10.51 14.16 -6.07
CA PRO A 265 10.06 15.45 -6.61
C PRO A 265 11.19 16.49 -6.74
N ASP A 266 12.32 16.27 -6.08
CA ASP A 266 13.49 17.15 -6.12
C ASP A 266 14.64 16.69 -7.03
N ASN A 267 14.51 15.55 -7.71
CA ASN A 267 15.55 15.01 -8.59
C ASN A 267 15.40 15.42 -10.07
N HIS A 268 14.40 16.24 -10.41
CA HIS A 268 14.15 16.71 -11.77
C HIS A 268 14.96 17.98 -12.08
N LYS A 269 15.69 18.00 -13.20
CA LYS A 269 16.54 19.15 -13.60
C LYS A 269 15.76 20.31 -14.19
N ASP A 270 14.68 20.01 -14.89
CA ASP A 270 13.93 20.98 -15.71
C ASP A 270 12.63 21.44 -15.07
N LYS A 271 12.32 20.96 -13.85
CA LYS A 271 11.05 21.24 -13.15
C LYS A 271 11.26 21.55 -11.68
N GLY A 272 10.48 22.49 -11.17
CA GLY A 272 10.44 22.80 -9.75
C GLY A 272 9.66 21.72 -8.98
N PHE A 273 10.06 21.46 -7.74
CA PHE A 273 9.37 20.45 -6.92
C PHE A 273 7.89 20.78 -6.65
N MET A 274 7.53 22.08 -6.67
CA MET A 274 6.16 22.56 -6.48
C MET A 274 5.21 22.07 -7.59
N GLU A 275 5.72 21.78 -8.79
CA GLU A 275 4.91 21.24 -9.90
C GLU A 275 4.39 19.82 -9.61
N PHE A 276 5.00 19.12 -8.64
CA PHE A 276 4.63 17.76 -8.28
C PHE A 276 3.70 17.68 -7.06
N VAL A 277 3.30 18.83 -6.49
CA VAL A 277 2.36 18.86 -5.37
C VAL A 277 1.05 18.20 -5.77
N ASN A 278 0.54 17.33 -4.92
CA ASN A 278 -0.72 16.64 -5.11
C ASN A 278 -1.89 17.53 -4.67
N PRO A 279 -2.74 18.01 -5.60
CA PRO A 279 -3.89 18.84 -5.24
C PRO A 279 -4.94 18.06 -4.43
N ASN A 280 -4.93 16.73 -4.50
CA ASN A 280 -5.82 15.84 -3.75
C ASN A 280 -5.14 15.28 -2.48
N SER A 281 -4.09 15.94 -1.98
CA SER A 281 -3.37 15.49 -0.78
C SER A 281 -4.18 15.59 0.51
N LEU A 282 -5.30 16.32 0.52
CA LEU A 282 -6.24 16.42 1.65
C LEU A 282 -7.67 16.42 1.13
N HIS A 283 -8.48 15.52 1.68
CA HIS A 283 -9.93 15.49 1.52
C HIS A 283 -10.58 15.60 2.90
N VAL A 284 -11.42 16.62 3.08
CA VAL A 284 -12.17 16.84 4.33
C VAL A 284 -13.63 16.47 4.08
N SER A 285 -14.20 15.63 4.93
CA SER A 285 -15.62 15.28 4.87
C SER A 285 -16.28 15.36 6.24
N ASN A 286 -17.59 15.61 6.24
CA ASN A 286 -18.41 15.37 7.41
C ASN A 286 -18.70 13.87 7.49
N ALA A 287 -18.53 13.30 8.67
CA ALA A 287 -18.75 11.90 8.95
C ALA A 287 -19.61 11.74 10.21
N PHE A 288 -20.01 10.49 10.46
CA PHE A 288 -20.78 10.11 11.63
C PHE A 288 -20.06 8.97 12.35
N VAL A 289 -19.84 9.11 13.65
CA VAL A 289 -19.17 8.10 14.48
C VAL A 289 -20.10 7.58 15.57
N GLU A 290 -19.83 6.37 16.06
CA GLU A 290 -20.56 5.79 17.19
C GLU A 290 -20.37 6.60 18.49
N PRO A 291 -21.35 6.59 19.42
CA PRO A 291 -21.34 7.47 20.60
C PRO A 291 -20.26 7.15 21.64
N SER A 292 -19.63 5.98 21.57
CA SER A 292 -18.49 5.63 22.43
C SER A 292 -17.35 6.65 22.31
N LEU A 293 -17.27 7.35 21.18
CA LEU A 293 -16.25 8.35 20.89
C LEU A 293 -16.56 9.75 21.46
N ALA A 294 -17.61 9.92 22.27
CA ALA A 294 -17.98 11.22 22.84
C ALA A 294 -16.92 11.82 23.79
N SER A 295 -16.14 10.96 24.46
CA SER A 295 -15.22 11.36 25.54
C SER A 295 -13.75 11.09 25.20
N VAL A 296 -13.40 11.17 23.90
CA VAL A 296 -12.03 10.94 23.43
C VAL A 296 -11.15 12.17 23.58
N GLU A 297 -9.85 11.96 23.72
CA GLU A 297 -8.86 13.01 23.88
C GLU A 297 -7.98 13.17 22.62
N PRO A 298 -7.46 14.39 22.35
CA PRO A 298 -6.51 14.60 21.26
C PRO A 298 -5.31 13.63 21.33
N GLY A 299 -5.06 12.94 20.22
CA GLY A 299 -4.01 11.93 20.12
C GLY A 299 -4.46 10.49 20.31
N ASP A 300 -5.69 10.25 20.79
CA ASP A 300 -6.27 8.90 20.84
C ASP A 300 -6.35 8.29 19.44
N ASN A 301 -6.08 6.98 19.33
CA ASN A 301 -6.01 6.26 18.06
C ASN A 301 -7.06 5.16 18.00
N PHE A 302 -7.76 5.09 16.87
CA PHE A 302 -8.82 4.13 16.62
C PHE A 302 -8.69 3.50 15.24
N GLN A 303 -9.10 2.25 15.12
CA GLN A 303 -9.38 1.65 13.82
C GLN A 303 -10.85 1.87 13.48
N PHE A 304 -11.13 2.71 12.50
CA PHE A 304 -12.47 2.79 11.93
C PHE A 304 -12.67 1.56 11.04
N GLN A 305 -13.63 0.72 11.43
CA GLN A 305 -13.90 -0.57 10.80
C GLN A 305 -13.95 -0.45 9.27
N ARG A 306 -13.18 -1.29 8.57
CA ARG A 306 -13.06 -1.34 7.10
C ARG A 306 -12.43 -0.11 6.42
N LEU A 307 -12.20 1.00 7.12
CA LEU A 307 -11.77 2.26 6.53
C LEU A 307 -10.27 2.55 6.72
N GLY A 308 -9.74 2.34 7.92
CA GLY A 308 -8.36 2.67 8.26
C GLY A 308 -8.16 2.96 9.74
N TYR A 309 -6.98 3.48 10.05
CA TYR A 309 -6.64 3.99 11.37
C TYR A 309 -6.73 5.50 11.36
N PHE A 310 -7.26 6.04 12.45
CA PHE A 310 -7.56 7.44 12.62
C PHE A 310 -7.12 7.89 14.02
N ASN A 311 -6.70 9.14 14.15
CA ASN A 311 -6.44 9.76 15.45
C ASN A 311 -7.29 11.01 15.64
N VAL A 312 -7.58 11.33 16.90
CA VAL A 312 -8.22 12.59 17.27
C VAL A 312 -7.21 13.73 17.07
N ASP A 313 -7.57 14.73 16.25
CA ASP A 313 -6.74 15.90 16.00
C ASP A 313 -6.84 16.91 17.14
N ILE A 314 -5.79 17.72 17.31
CA ILE A 314 -5.73 18.80 18.30
C ILE A 314 -6.75 19.93 18.05
N ASP A 315 -7.30 20.02 16.83
CA ASP A 315 -8.40 20.94 16.51
C ASP A 315 -9.75 20.47 17.07
N SER A 316 -9.81 19.29 17.73
CA SER A 316 -11.02 18.79 18.37
C SER A 316 -11.38 19.61 19.60
N THR A 317 -12.68 19.81 19.81
CA THR A 317 -13.27 20.53 20.93
C THR A 317 -14.44 19.72 21.50
N SER A 318 -14.98 20.14 22.65
CA SER A 318 -16.17 19.50 23.24
C SER A 318 -17.41 19.52 22.34
N GLU A 319 -17.48 20.44 21.38
CA GLU A 319 -18.62 20.58 20.46
C GLU A 319 -18.36 19.98 19.07
N LYS A 320 -17.08 19.78 18.72
CA LYS A 320 -16.67 19.33 17.39
C LYS A 320 -15.48 18.39 17.50
N LEU A 321 -15.71 17.12 17.17
CA LEU A 321 -14.64 16.15 16.98
C LEU A 321 -14.03 16.29 15.58
N VAL A 322 -12.72 16.09 15.51
CA VAL A 322 -11.95 16.10 14.26
C VAL A 322 -11.03 14.88 14.27
N PHE A 323 -11.15 14.03 13.25
CA PHE A 323 -10.28 12.86 13.09
C PHE A 323 -9.39 12.99 11.87
N ASN A 324 -8.10 12.69 12.04
CA ASN A 324 -7.15 12.54 10.95
C ASN A 324 -7.01 11.07 10.58
N LYS A 325 -7.04 10.72 9.30
CA LYS A 325 -6.75 9.35 8.85
C LYS A 325 -5.25 9.09 8.88
N THR A 326 -4.72 8.49 9.93
CA THR A 326 -3.31 8.06 10.03
C THR A 326 -2.87 7.25 8.81
N VAL A 327 -3.52 6.11 8.55
CA VAL A 327 -3.18 5.22 7.43
C VAL A 327 -4.38 4.34 7.02
N GLY A 328 -4.45 3.93 5.75
CA GLY A 328 -5.43 2.94 5.29
C GLY A 328 -5.11 1.51 5.74
N LEU A 329 -6.13 0.64 5.75
CA LEU A 329 -5.96 -0.77 6.15
C LEU A 329 -5.03 -1.57 5.25
N LYS A 330 -4.88 -1.16 3.99
CA LYS A 330 -4.00 -1.80 2.99
C LYS A 330 -3.31 -0.72 2.17
N ASP A 331 -2.16 -1.06 1.62
CA ASP A 331 -1.46 -0.20 0.66
C ASP A 331 -2.27 -0.10 -0.65
N SER A 332 -2.68 1.12 -0.98
CA SER A 332 -3.42 1.43 -2.21
C SER A 332 -2.50 1.90 -3.35
N TRP A 333 -1.28 2.34 -3.04
CA TRP A 333 -0.31 2.88 -3.98
C TRP A 333 0.49 1.79 -4.69
N ALA A 334 0.72 0.63 -4.04
CA ALA A 334 1.29 -0.54 -4.70
C ALA A 334 0.48 -0.99 -5.93
N LYS A 335 -0.83 -0.69 -5.98
CA LYS A 335 -1.71 -0.96 -7.13
C LYS A 335 -1.70 0.16 -8.18
N LYS A 336 -1.28 1.38 -7.80
CA LYS A 336 -1.25 2.56 -8.67
C LYS A 336 0.07 2.73 -9.42
N LYS A 337 1.19 2.09 -9.00
CA LYS A 337 2.45 2.12 -9.76
C LYS A 337 2.20 1.62 -11.20
N PRO A 338 2.28 2.47 -12.24
CA PRO A 338 2.49 1.97 -13.58
C PRO A 338 3.83 1.24 -13.56
N GLN A 339 3.91 0.04 -14.14
CA GLN A 339 5.20 -0.61 -14.33
C GLN A 339 6.14 0.38 -15.05
N PRO A 340 7.38 0.59 -14.57
CA PRO A 340 8.31 1.49 -15.23
C PRO A 340 8.49 1.05 -16.68
N GLN A 341 8.07 1.90 -17.61
CA GLN A 341 8.46 1.80 -19.00
C GLN A 341 9.95 2.10 -19.07
N SER A 342 10.77 1.07 -19.28
CA SER A 342 12.15 1.26 -19.73
C SER A 342 12.10 1.97 -21.09
N ASN A 343 12.51 3.23 -21.11
CA ASN A 343 12.74 4.01 -22.33
C ASN A 343 13.77 3.30 -23.22
N GLN A 344 13.30 2.64 -24.28
CA GLN A 344 14.04 2.62 -25.55
C GLN A 344 13.31 3.58 -26.51
N GLN A 345 14.12 4.38 -27.20
CA GLN A 345 13.73 5.58 -27.94
C GLN A 345 12.63 5.34 -28.99
N LYS A 346 11.82 6.39 -29.17
CA LYS A 346 10.64 6.49 -30.04
C LYS A 346 10.92 6.18 -31.52
N ALA A 347 10.06 5.37 -32.12
CA ALA A 347 9.56 5.56 -33.49
C ALA A 347 8.02 5.61 -33.45
N GLN A 348 7.43 6.33 -34.41
CA GLN A 348 6.05 6.83 -34.50
C GLN A 348 4.92 5.76 -34.58
N PRO A 349 3.63 6.15 -34.43
CA PRO A 349 2.58 5.29 -33.88
C PRO A 349 1.84 4.48 -34.95
N GLN A 350 1.68 3.16 -34.73
CA GLN A 350 0.66 2.36 -35.39
C GLN A 350 0.07 1.27 -34.45
N GLN A 351 -1.26 1.34 -34.33
CA GLN A 351 -2.26 0.29 -34.07
C GLN A 351 -2.24 -0.52 -32.75
N GLN A 352 -3.38 -0.48 -32.06
CA GLN A 352 -3.71 -1.27 -30.88
C GLN A 352 -3.74 -2.80 -31.15
N SER A 353 -3.21 -3.55 -30.17
CA SER A 353 -3.62 -4.89 -29.74
C SER A 353 -3.16 -6.13 -30.53
N LYS A 354 -2.04 -6.74 -30.08
CA LYS A 354 -1.81 -8.20 -29.95
C LYS A 354 -0.65 -8.43 -28.96
N ARG A 355 -0.83 -9.29 -27.95
CA ARG A 355 0.30 -9.70 -27.08
C ARG A 355 1.33 -10.43 -27.95
N LYS A 356 2.62 -10.09 -27.86
CA LYS A 356 3.70 -10.79 -28.59
C LYS A 356 3.66 -12.30 -28.28
N ALA A 357 3.70 -13.15 -29.30
CA ALA A 357 3.57 -14.60 -29.19
C ALA A 357 4.57 -15.22 -28.20
N ILE A 358 5.81 -14.70 -28.17
CA ILE A 358 6.85 -15.13 -27.23
C ILE A 358 6.44 -14.97 -25.75
N SER A 359 5.70 -13.91 -25.42
CA SER A 359 5.21 -13.69 -24.05
C SER A 359 4.19 -14.74 -23.63
N VAL A 360 3.40 -15.26 -24.57
CA VAL A 360 2.39 -16.29 -24.32
C VAL A 360 3.08 -17.65 -24.15
N ILE A 361 4.07 -17.96 -24.98
CA ILE A 361 4.90 -19.17 -24.87
C ILE A 361 5.60 -19.25 -23.51
N GLN A 362 6.19 -18.14 -23.05
CA GLN A 362 6.82 -18.07 -21.71
C GLN A 362 5.80 -18.32 -20.58
N GLN A 363 4.55 -17.88 -20.74
CA GLN A 363 3.50 -18.12 -19.76
C GLN A 363 3.11 -19.60 -19.71
N PHE A 364 3.05 -20.28 -20.86
CA PHE A 364 2.84 -21.72 -20.93
C PHE A 364 4.00 -22.50 -20.29
N GLY A 365 5.24 -22.11 -20.59
CA GLY A 365 6.44 -22.73 -20.03
C GLY A 365 6.48 -22.70 -18.49
N LYS A 366 5.97 -21.65 -17.84
CA LYS A 366 5.93 -21.57 -16.35
C LYS A 366 5.04 -22.64 -15.71
N LYS A 367 4.07 -23.19 -16.43
CA LYS A 367 3.10 -24.17 -15.90
C LYS A 367 3.24 -25.56 -16.53
N TYR A 368 4.01 -25.68 -17.62
CA TYR A 368 4.04 -26.85 -18.50
C TYR A 368 4.28 -28.17 -17.75
N THR A 369 5.29 -28.23 -16.88
CA THR A 369 5.63 -29.44 -16.12
C THR A 369 4.61 -29.84 -15.05
N ASN A 370 3.69 -28.92 -14.69
CA ASN A 370 2.67 -29.15 -13.66
C ASN A 370 1.30 -29.50 -14.28
N LEU A 371 1.23 -29.63 -15.61
CA LEU A 371 0.00 -30.01 -16.31
C LEU A 371 -0.10 -31.52 -16.45
N PRO A 372 -1.31 -32.11 -16.39
CA PRO A 372 -1.55 -33.50 -16.79
C PRO A 372 -1.16 -33.73 -18.26
N GLU A 373 -0.74 -34.95 -18.62
CA GLU A 373 -0.25 -35.31 -19.95
C GLU A 373 -1.20 -34.89 -21.09
N GLU A 374 -2.51 -35.10 -20.93
CA GLU A 374 -3.52 -34.68 -21.92
C GLU A 374 -3.53 -33.16 -22.18
N LYS A 375 -3.19 -32.36 -21.16
CA LYS A 375 -3.11 -30.89 -21.28
C LYS A 375 -1.75 -30.44 -21.81
N GLN A 376 -0.67 -31.19 -21.53
CA GLN A 376 0.63 -30.90 -22.10
C GLN A 376 0.61 -31.01 -23.62
N ILE A 377 -0.09 -32.00 -24.18
CA ILE A 377 -0.24 -32.18 -25.64
C ILE A 377 -0.93 -30.96 -26.28
N LYS A 378 -2.03 -30.47 -25.67
CA LYS A 378 -2.75 -29.28 -26.16
C LYS A 378 -1.88 -28.03 -26.09
N VAL A 379 -1.20 -27.81 -24.96
CA VAL A 379 -0.32 -26.66 -24.77
C VAL A 379 0.89 -26.73 -25.70
N LYS A 380 1.43 -27.92 -25.99
CA LYS A 380 2.49 -28.11 -26.98
C LYS A 380 2.04 -27.66 -28.38
N ALA A 381 0.85 -28.06 -28.81
CA ALA A 381 0.28 -27.64 -30.10
C ALA A 381 0.09 -26.11 -30.17
N GLU A 382 -0.40 -25.49 -29.10
CA GLU A 382 -0.53 -24.03 -29.01
C GLU A 382 0.83 -23.32 -29.04
N ILE A 383 1.85 -23.85 -28.37
CA ILE A 383 3.22 -23.32 -28.44
C ILE A 383 3.77 -23.42 -29.86
N GLN A 384 3.55 -24.55 -30.56
CA GLN A 384 4.02 -24.74 -31.94
C GLN A 384 3.33 -23.78 -32.91
N GLU A 385 2.03 -23.53 -32.74
CA GLU A 385 1.30 -22.56 -33.57
C GLU A 385 1.85 -21.14 -33.36
N LEU A 386 2.01 -20.74 -32.10
CA LEU A 386 2.55 -19.43 -31.73
C LEU A 386 4.01 -19.25 -32.18
N ALA A 387 4.80 -20.33 -32.19
CA ALA A 387 6.20 -20.32 -32.58
C ALA A 387 6.43 -19.85 -34.03
N ASN A 388 5.45 -20.02 -34.93
CA ASN A 388 5.53 -19.48 -36.30
C ASN A 388 5.59 -17.95 -36.37
N SER A 389 5.23 -17.28 -35.28
CA SER A 389 5.23 -15.81 -35.16
C SER A 389 6.30 -15.29 -34.20
N VAL A 390 7.28 -16.13 -33.85
CA VAL A 390 8.43 -15.79 -32.99
C VAL A 390 9.68 -15.72 -33.86
N SER A 391 10.55 -14.74 -33.61
CA SER A 391 11.86 -14.63 -34.27
C SER A 391 12.98 -15.27 -33.46
N TYR A 392 14.11 -15.58 -34.09
CA TYR A 392 15.28 -16.14 -33.38
C TYR A 392 15.79 -15.19 -32.29
N GLU A 393 15.82 -13.88 -32.57
CA GLU A 393 16.25 -12.83 -31.65
C GLU A 393 15.35 -12.74 -30.40
N GLU A 394 14.08 -13.14 -30.52
CA GLU A 394 13.16 -13.22 -29.39
C GLU A 394 13.32 -14.51 -28.56
N LEU A 395 13.84 -15.57 -29.17
CA LEU A 395 14.00 -16.89 -28.54
C LEU A 395 15.37 -17.06 -27.87
N GLU A 396 16.45 -16.60 -28.50
CA GLU A 396 17.84 -16.77 -28.04
C GLU A 396 18.06 -16.36 -26.57
N PRO A 397 17.50 -15.24 -26.05
CA PRO A 397 17.67 -14.88 -24.64
C PRO A 397 17.16 -15.95 -23.64
N LEU A 398 16.26 -16.84 -24.09
CA LEU A 398 15.73 -17.92 -23.27
C LEU A 398 16.65 -19.13 -23.18
N PHE A 399 17.71 -19.22 -23.99
CA PHE A 399 18.70 -20.30 -23.88
C PHE A 399 19.46 -20.24 -22.55
N GLY A 400 19.64 -19.03 -21.99
CA GLY A 400 20.22 -18.80 -20.66
C GLY A 400 19.29 -19.10 -19.48
N THR A 401 18.13 -19.74 -19.70
CA THR A 401 17.17 -20.04 -18.63
C THR A 401 17.75 -21.04 -17.62
N ALA A 402 17.74 -20.68 -16.33
CA ALA A 402 18.25 -21.52 -15.25
C ALA A 402 17.64 -22.94 -15.23
N VAL A 403 18.47 -23.95 -14.93
CA VAL A 403 18.12 -25.39 -14.96
C VAL A 403 16.83 -25.72 -14.18
N LYS A 404 16.63 -25.10 -13.02
CA LYS A 404 15.42 -25.26 -12.18
C LYS A 404 14.09 -24.89 -12.86
N LYS A 405 14.11 -24.18 -13.99
CA LYS A 405 12.92 -23.76 -14.76
C LYS A 405 12.68 -24.69 -15.96
N ALA A 406 12.59 -25.99 -15.70
CA ALA A 406 12.45 -27.02 -16.75
C ALA A 406 11.31 -26.74 -17.74
N GLY A 407 10.12 -26.36 -17.28
CA GLY A 407 8.99 -26.06 -18.17
C GLY A 407 9.23 -24.89 -19.14
N THR A 408 10.01 -23.88 -18.74
CA THR A 408 10.37 -22.78 -19.65
C THR A 408 11.37 -23.25 -20.69
N ARG A 409 12.33 -24.08 -20.30
CA ARG A 409 13.31 -24.69 -21.24
C ARG A 409 12.63 -25.63 -22.25
N ILE A 410 11.60 -26.38 -21.83
CA ILE A 410 10.80 -27.23 -22.73
C ILE A 410 10.07 -26.35 -23.76
N ALA A 411 9.39 -25.29 -23.33
CA ALA A 411 8.71 -24.38 -24.26
C ALA A 411 9.68 -23.71 -25.24
N THR A 412 10.88 -23.33 -24.77
CA THR A 412 11.96 -22.82 -25.62
C THR A 412 12.43 -23.86 -26.63
N MET A 413 12.59 -25.13 -26.24
CA MET A 413 12.99 -26.22 -27.15
C MET A 413 11.93 -26.51 -28.21
N ILE A 414 10.64 -26.56 -27.83
CA ILE A 414 9.53 -26.72 -28.77
C ILE A 414 9.52 -25.58 -29.80
N THR A 415 9.73 -24.35 -29.34
CA THR A 415 9.75 -23.15 -30.21
C THR A 415 10.95 -23.18 -31.16
N LEU A 416 12.13 -23.54 -30.65
CA LEU A 416 13.35 -23.72 -31.44
C LEU A 416 13.15 -24.78 -32.53
N GLY A 417 12.48 -25.88 -32.20
CA GLY A 417 12.16 -26.94 -33.15
C GLY A 417 11.32 -26.49 -34.35
N VAL A 418 10.38 -25.57 -34.13
CA VAL A 418 9.57 -24.97 -35.20
C VAL A 418 10.43 -24.02 -36.05
N LEU A 419 11.28 -23.21 -35.44
CA LEU A 419 12.18 -22.30 -36.17
C LEU A 419 13.16 -23.07 -37.06
N LEU A 420 13.77 -24.15 -36.54
CA LEU A 420 14.67 -25.00 -37.32
C LEU A 420 13.94 -25.66 -38.51
N LYS A 421 12.68 -26.09 -38.32
CA LYS A 421 11.85 -26.59 -39.43
C LYS A 421 11.49 -25.53 -40.46
N ASN A 422 11.36 -24.28 -40.03
CA ASN A 422 11.06 -23.13 -40.88
C ASN A 422 12.31 -22.49 -41.53
N GLY A 423 13.48 -23.13 -41.43
CA GLY A 423 14.69 -22.73 -42.14
C GLY A 423 15.69 -21.91 -41.33
N GLN A 424 15.54 -21.81 -40.00
CA GLN A 424 16.55 -21.19 -39.14
C GLN A 424 17.86 -21.99 -39.16
N GLU A 425 18.98 -21.34 -39.46
CA GLU A 425 20.30 -21.98 -39.44
C GLU A 425 20.78 -22.27 -38.01
N LYS A 426 21.41 -23.43 -37.80
CA LYS A 426 22.04 -23.77 -36.52
C LYS A 426 23.30 -22.92 -36.34
N ASN A 427 23.43 -22.31 -35.16
CA ASN A 427 24.62 -21.61 -34.73
C ASN A 427 25.14 -22.19 -33.40
N GLU A 428 26.25 -21.65 -32.91
CA GLU A 428 26.90 -22.13 -31.69
C GLU A 428 25.96 -22.10 -30.47
N ALA A 429 25.15 -21.04 -30.31
CA ALA A 429 24.20 -20.91 -29.21
C ALA A 429 23.06 -21.95 -29.27
N ILE A 430 22.56 -22.26 -30.46
CA ILE A 430 21.56 -23.32 -30.67
C ILE A 430 22.15 -24.69 -30.31
N ASN A 431 23.35 -24.99 -30.79
CA ASN A 431 24.00 -26.28 -30.55
C ASN A 431 24.32 -26.48 -29.05
N ASP A 432 24.83 -25.44 -28.39
CA ASP A 432 25.09 -25.46 -26.95
C ASP A 432 23.80 -25.65 -26.14
N PHE A 433 22.70 -24.99 -26.52
CA PHE A 433 21.41 -25.15 -25.86
C PHE A 433 20.82 -26.56 -26.03
N ILE A 434 20.89 -27.13 -27.25
CA ILE A 434 20.43 -28.51 -27.51
C ILE A 434 21.28 -29.52 -26.73
N SER A 435 22.61 -29.37 -26.75
CA SER A 435 23.52 -30.25 -26.00
C SER A 435 23.20 -30.24 -24.49
N LYS A 436 23.07 -29.06 -23.90
CA LYS A 436 22.69 -28.89 -22.48
C LYS A 436 21.27 -29.37 -22.15
N ALA A 437 20.38 -29.47 -23.15
CA ALA A 437 19.04 -30.01 -22.97
C ALA A 437 19.02 -31.54 -23.03
N LEU A 438 19.89 -32.16 -23.85
CA LEU A 438 20.08 -33.62 -23.91
C LEU A 438 20.70 -34.18 -22.62
N GLU A 439 21.53 -33.40 -21.93
CA GLU A 439 22.15 -33.77 -20.65
C GLU A 439 21.28 -33.41 -19.42
N ASP A 440 20.05 -32.93 -19.62
CA ASP A 440 19.18 -32.51 -18.52
C ASP A 440 18.55 -33.69 -17.75
N LYS A 441 18.22 -33.47 -16.48
CA LYS A 441 17.53 -34.48 -15.65
C LYS A 441 16.04 -34.62 -15.96
N ASN A 442 15.45 -33.69 -16.71
CA ASN A 442 14.04 -33.69 -17.05
C ASN A 442 13.77 -34.48 -18.34
N GLU A 443 13.12 -35.64 -18.21
CA GLU A 443 12.84 -36.56 -19.34
C GLU A 443 12.04 -35.91 -20.48
N LEU A 444 11.12 -34.98 -20.18
CA LEU A 444 10.33 -34.29 -21.21
C LEU A 444 11.19 -33.33 -22.04
N LEU A 445 12.16 -32.66 -21.41
CA LEU A 445 13.10 -31.78 -22.09
C LEU A 445 14.07 -32.57 -22.97
N VAL A 446 14.61 -33.67 -22.45
CA VAL A 446 15.51 -34.58 -23.19
C VAL A 446 14.77 -35.18 -24.39
N THR A 447 13.54 -35.63 -24.20
CA THR A 447 12.70 -36.15 -25.28
C THR A 447 12.49 -35.11 -26.39
N GLU A 448 12.18 -33.85 -26.02
CA GLU A 448 12.01 -32.80 -27.04
C GLU A 448 13.33 -32.43 -27.73
N ALA A 449 14.43 -32.37 -26.99
CA ALA A 449 15.75 -32.04 -27.53
C ALA A 449 16.24 -33.10 -28.54
N SER A 450 15.90 -34.38 -28.31
CA SER A 450 16.27 -35.48 -29.22
C SER A 450 15.60 -35.44 -30.60
N LEU A 451 14.61 -34.57 -30.79
CA LEU A 451 13.89 -34.40 -32.06
C LEU A 451 14.61 -33.43 -33.04
N HIS A 452 15.70 -32.79 -32.62
CA HIS A 452 16.37 -31.69 -33.31
C HIS A 452 17.90 -31.83 -33.29
#